data_AF-A0A815VTP8-F1
#
_entry.id   AF-A0A815VTP8-F1
#
_cell.length_a   1.000
_cell.length_b   1.000
_cell.length_c   1.000
_cell.angle_alpha   90.00
_cell.angle_beta   90.00
_cell.angle_gamma   90.00
#
_symmetry.space_group_name_H-M   'P 1'
#
loop_
_entity.id
_entity.type
_entity.pdbx_description
1 polymer ?
#
loop_
_entity_poly.entity_id
_entity_poly.type
_entity_poly.pdbx_seq_one_letter_code
_entity_poly.pdbx_strand_id
1 'polypeptide(L)'
;MLEFKQDYKNNQIEVIVDNARTHTAKAYSLQEFAKGIGHRCPVDQIEYPDENGVTKVIDCYFKQGPYKDQSKGLAELAKELGVQLPPKAKLDEIRALLSKHRAFQNVKKLEMLASKYNVKIIYCPKYHRELNAIEGLWCNQKAFVRSRTDQTFEKMIKLIADSRIHFVERNIALKLFRRFWRSIEAYSQGQTYADVLKLFFSQFCKTSVQSHRTITNKNINEP
;
A
#
# COMPACT_ATOMS: atom_id res chain seq x y z
N MET A 1 16.80 -4.12 2.35
CA MET A 1 15.35 -4.34 2.60
C MET A 1 15.00 -5.79 3.02
N LEU A 2 15.95 -6.74 2.96
CA LEU A 2 15.75 -8.14 3.37
C LEU A 2 16.16 -8.44 4.82
N GLU A 3 17.16 -7.75 5.39
CA GLU A 3 17.64 -7.99 6.77
C GLU A 3 16.55 -7.81 7.82
N PHE A 4 15.81 -6.69 7.77
CA PHE A 4 14.70 -6.47 8.72
C PHE A 4 13.65 -7.58 8.72
N LYS A 5 13.48 -8.35 7.63
CA LYS A 5 12.39 -9.35 7.54
C LYS A 5 12.68 -10.64 8.30
N GLN A 6 13.94 -10.96 8.58
CA GLN A 6 14.31 -12.18 9.32
C GLN A 6 14.14 -11.99 10.84
N ASP A 7 14.49 -10.82 11.37
CA ASP A 7 14.40 -10.50 12.80
C ASP A 7 12.96 -10.54 13.34
N TYR A 8 11.99 -10.37 12.45
CA TYR A 8 10.57 -10.35 12.78
C TYR A 8 9.87 -11.70 12.54
N LYS A 9 10.58 -12.71 12.01
CA LYS A 9 10.03 -14.04 11.79
C LYS A 9 9.60 -14.64 13.13
N ASN A 10 8.36 -15.11 13.23
CA ASN A 10 7.70 -15.68 14.43
C ASN A 10 7.19 -14.68 15.50
N ASN A 11 7.28 -13.37 15.29
CA ASN A 11 6.59 -12.42 16.16
C ASN A 11 5.10 -12.35 15.76
N GLN A 12 4.20 -12.18 16.75
CA GLN A 12 2.81 -11.79 16.47
C GLN A 12 2.79 -10.32 16.07
N ILE A 13 2.94 -10.07 14.77
CA ILE A 13 2.93 -8.73 14.20
C ILE A 13 1.55 -8.50 13.61
N GLU A 14 0.88 -7.47 14.13
CA GLU A 14 -0.34 -6.94 13.57
C GLU A 14 -0.01 -5.66 12.80
N VAL A 15 -0.15 -5.71 11.47
CA VAL A 15 0.08 -4.53 10.61
C VAL A 15 -1.25 -3.87 10.33
N ILE A 16 -1.38 -2.63 10.79
CA ILE A 16 -2.52 -1.78 10.47
C ILE A 16 -2.24 -1.10 9.12
N VAL A 17 -3.09 -1.38 8.14
CA VAL A 17 -2.94 -0.85 6.79
C VAL A 17 -4.05 0.17 6.54
N ASP A 18 -3.65 1.41 6.26
CA ASP A 18 -4.57 2.41 5.73
C ASP A 18 -4.99 2.00 4.32
N ASN A 19 -6.30 1.99 4.06
CA ASN A 19 -6.90 1.62 2.78
C ASN A 19 -6.80 2.77 1.76
N ALA A 20 -5.65 3.44 1.73
CA ALA A 20 -5.27 4.38 0.70
C ALA A 20 -5.04 3.60 -0.60
N ARG A 21 -5.74 3.98 -1.67
CA ARG A 21 -5.68 3.34 -3.01
C ARG A 21 -4.27 3.34 -3.65
N THR A 22 -3.27 3.90 -2.99
CA THR A 22 -1.91 4.08 -3.51
C THR A 22 -1.07 2.79 -3.51
N HIS A 23 -1.53 1.70 -2.89
CA HIS A 23 -0.75 0.45 -2.79
C HIS A 23 -1.42 -0.79 -3.39
N THR A 24 -2.57 -0.65 -4.06
CA THR A 24 -3.08 -1.74 -4.89
C THR A 24 -2.05 -2.04 -5.97
N ALA A 25 -1.59 -3.30 -6.02
CA ALA A 25 -0.72 -3.82 -7.06
C ALA A 25 -1.20 -3.34 -8.43
N LYS A 26 -0.27 -2.99 -9.34
CA LYS A 26 -0.60 -2.60 -10.71
C LYS A 26 -1.54 -3.65 -11.30
N ALA A 27 -2.81 -3.30 -11.46
CA ALA A 27 -3.76 -4.10 -12.20
C ALA A 27 -3.38 -3.95 -13.67
N TYR A 28 -2.81 -4.99 -14.25
CA TYR A 28 -2.51 -4.98 -15.68
C TYR A 28 -3.83 -5.15 -16.43
N SER A 29 -4.25 -4.10 -17.11
CA SER A 29 -5.44 -4.13 -17.94
C SER A 29 -5.15 -5.03 -19.14
N LEU A 30 -5.85 -6.16 -19.25
CA LEU A 30 -5.76 -7.06 -20.43
C LEU A 30 -6.15 -6.36 -21.74
N GLN A 31 -6.85 -5.21 -21.64
CA GLN A 31 -7.20 -4.36 -22.76
C GLN A 31 -5.99 -3.65 -23.37
N GLU A 32 -4.91 -3.46 -22.60
CA GLU A 32 -3.69 -2.78 -23.04
C GLU A 32 -2.74 -3.69 -23.82
N PHE A 33 -2.97 -5.01 -23.77
CA PHE A 33 -2.19 -5.99 -24.52
C PHE A 33 -2.83 -6.27 -25.89
N ALA A 34 -1.97 -6.36 -26.89
CA ALA A 34 -2.34 -6.82 -28.22
C ALA A 34 -2.37 -8.35 -28.32
N LYS A 35 -3.00 -8.86 -29.38
CA LYS A 35 -3.07 -10.30 -29.66
C LYS A 35 -1.72 -10.89 -30.08
N GLY A 36 -1.01 -10.20 -30.98
CA GLY A 36 0.19 -10.66 -31.66
C GLY A 36 1.49 -10.05 -31.13
N ILE A 37 2.61 -10.55 -31.64
CA ILE A 37 3.98 -10.15 -31.31
C ILE A 37 4.27 -8.73 -31.84
N GLY A 38 5.12 -7.98 -31.13
CA GLY A 38 5.66 -6.69 -31.59
C GLY A 38 4.70 -5.51 -31.49
N HIS A 39 3.60 -5.67 -30.76
CA HIS A 39 2.57 -4.65 -30.57
C HIS A 39 2.58 -4.07 -29.14
N ARG A 40 1.60 -3.21 -28.82
CA ARG A 40 1.52 -2.54 -27.53
C ARG A 40 1.54 -3.54 -26.37
N CYS A 41 2.48 -3.33 -25.46
CA CYS A 41 2.58 -4.01 -24.17
C CYS A 41 2.89 -2.95 -23.11
N PRO A 42 2.10 -2.84 -22.02
CA PRO A 42 2.28 -1.78 -21.03
C PRO A 42 3.41 -2.04 -20.04
N VAL A 43 3.99 -3.25 -20.02
CA VAL A 43 4.87 -3.73 -18.95
C VAL A 43 5.94 -4.69 -19.45
N ASP A 44 7.08 -4.70 -18.78
CA ASP A 44 8.21 -5.58 -19.16
C ASP A 44 8.05 -7.00 -18.60
N GLN A 45 7.46 -7.13 -17.41
CA GLN A 45 7.32 -8.39 -16.69
C GLN A 45 6.01 -8.47 -15.91
N ILE A 46 5.48 -9.68 -15.79
CA ILE A 46 4.32 -10.02 -14.97
C ILE A 46 4.77 -10.97 -13.86
N GLU A 47 4.63 -10.52 -12.62
CA GLU A 47 4.90 -11.33 -11.43
C GLU A 47 3.61 -11.85 -10.82
N TYR A 48 3.54 -13.15 -10.55
CA TYR A 48 2.37 -13.78 -9.95
C TYR A 48 2.73 -15.01 -9.11
N PRO A 49 1.94 -15.33 -8.08
CA PRO A 49 2.10 -16.56 -7.32
C PRO A 49 1.56 -17.77 -8.09
N ASP A 50 2.30 -18.88 -8.09
CA ASP A 50 1.76 -20.16 -8.54
C ASP A 50 0.83 -20.80 -7.49
N GLU A 51 0.37 -22.02 -7.77
CA GLU A 51 -0.51 -22.79 -6.89
C GLU A 51 0.09 -23.06 -5.51
N ASN A 52 1.42 -23.12 -5.41
CA ASN A 52 2.18 -23.37 -4.19
C ASN A 52 2.59 -22.08 -3.48
N GLY A 53 2.15 -20.91 -3.97
CA GLY A 53 2.50 -19.61 -3.42
C GLY A 53 3.93 -19.16 -3.73
N VAL A 54 4.62 -19.81 -4.66
CA VAL A 54 5.95 -19.39 -5.13
C VAL A 54 5.77 -18.30 -6.18
N THR A 55 6.52 -17.20 -6.05
CA THR A 55 6.49 -16.12 -7.03
C THR A 55 7.13 -16.59 -8.34
N LYS A 56 6.34 -16.57 -9.41
CA LYS A 56 6.76 -16.73 -10.80
C LYS A 56 6.84 -15.37 -11.48
N VAL A 57 7.71 -15.27 -12.47
CA VAL A 57 7.90 -14.07 -13.30
C VAL A 57 7.85 -14.50 -14.75
N ILE A 58 7.11 -13.75 -15.56
CA ILE A 58 7.05 -13.92 -17.01
C ILE A 58 7.48 -12.63 -17.67
N ASP A 59 8.44 -12.73 -18.57
CA ASP A 59 8.85 -11.62 -19.42
C ASP A 59 7.81 -11.37 -20.50
N CYS A 60 7.40 -10.12 -20.66
CA CYS A 60 6.51 -9.69 -21.72
C CYS A 60 7.25 -9.38 -23.04
N TYR A 61 8.57 -9.57 -23.08
CA TYR A 61 9.39 -9.38 -24.26
C TYR A 61 10.23 -10.63 -24.52
N PHE A 62 10.48 -10.94 -25.79
CA PHE A 62 11.37 -12.04 -26.14
C PHE A 62 12.81 -11.67 -25.83
N LYS A 63 13.49 -12.46 -24.99
CA LYS A 63 14.91 -12.27 -24.66
C LYS A 63 15.85 -12.76 -25.76
N GLN A 64 15.39 -13.71 -26.57
CA GLN A 64 16.20 -14.42 -27.57
C GLN A 64 15.33 -14.82 -28.77
N GLY A 65 15.97 -15.22 -29.87
CA GLY A 65 15.31 -15.69 -31.09
C GLY A 65 14.97 -14.58 -32.10
N PRO A 66 14.20 -14.90 -33.16
CA PRO A 66 13.93 -13.98 -34.27
C PRO A 66 13.07 -12.76 -33.87
N TYR A 67 12.37 -12.84 -32.73
CA TYR A 67 11.54 -11.77 -32.20
C TYR A 67 12.18 -11.05 -31.02
N LYS A 68 13.50 -11.18 -30.82
CA LYS A 68 14.22 -10.53 -29.70
C LYS A 68 13.84 -9.05 -29.57
N ASP A 69 13.65 -8.61 -28.34
CA ASP A 69 13.26 -7.25 -27.94
C ASP A 69 11.88 -6.80 -28.45
N GLN A 70 11.12 -7.69 -29.09
CA GLN A 70 9.71 -7.47 -29.40
C GLN A 70 8.82 -7.94 -28.24
N SER A 71 7.69 -7.28 -28.09
CA SER A 71 6.69 -7.65 -27.09
C SER A 71 5.98 -8.95 -27.46
N LYS A 72 5.67 -9.74 -26.44
CA LYS A 72 4.79 -10.91 -26.54
C LYS A 72 3.35 -10.44 -26.52
N GLY A 73 2.57 -10.90 -27.50
CA GLY A 73 1.12 -10.75 -27.47
C GLY A 73 0.46 -11.71 -26.47
N LEU A 74 -0.81 -11.49 -26.17
CA LEU A 74 -1.56 -12.37 -25.26
C LEU A 74 -1.57 -13.84 -25.71
N ALA A 75 -1.52 -14.10 -27.01
CA ALA A 75 -1.48 -15.46 -27.53
C ALA A 75 -0.20 -16.21 -27.12
N GLU A 76 0.94 -15.51 -27.09
CA GLU A 76 2.21 -16.11 -26.71
C GLU A 76 2.32 -16.24 -25.18
N LEU A 77 1.87 -15.21 -24.45
CA LEU A 77 1.79 -15.28 -22.99
C LEU A 77 0.90 -16.44 -22.52
N ALA A 78 -0.21 -16.71 -23.20
CA ALA A 78 -1.07 -17.85 -22.87
C ALA A 78 -0.36 -19.20 -23.01
N LYS A 79 0.48 -19.38 -24.05
CA LYS A 79 1.26 -20.61 -24.22
C LYS A 79 2.28 -20.78 -23.11
N GLU A 80 3.01 -19.73 -22.75
CA GLU A 80 3.99 -19.77 -21.64
C GLU A 80 3.33 -20.05 -20.29
N LEU A 81 2.07 -19.62 -20.14
CA LEU A 81 1.23 -19.90 -19.00
C LEU A 81 0.56 -21.29 -19.02
N GLY A 82 0.78 -22.09 -20.07
CA GLY A 82 0.13 -23.39 -20.23
C GLY A 82 -1.38 -23.32 -20.48
N VAL A 83 -1.92 -22.15 -20.85
CA VAL A 83 -3.34 -21.95 -21.14
C VAL A 83 -3.61 -22.38 -22.59
N GLN A 84 -4.39 -23.45 -22.76
CA GLN A 84 -4.79 -23.91 -24.09
C GLN A 84 -5.77 -22.93 -24.73
N LEU A 85 -5.38 -22.35 -25.87
CA LEU A 85 -6.22 -21.46 -26.64
C LEU A 85 -6.95 -22.22 -27.76
N PRO A 86 -8.23 -21.92 -28.02
CA PRO A 86 -8.94 -22.45 -29.18
C PRO A 86 -8.24 -22.10 -30.50
N PRO A 87 -8.30 -22.97 -31.53
CA PRO A 87 -7.81 -22.62 -32.85
C PRO A 87 -8.54 -21.39 -33.38
N LYS A 88 -7.78 -20.38 -33.83
CA LYS A 88 -8.27 -19.07 -34.29
C LYS A 88 -9.02 -18.23 -33.21
N ALA A 89 -8.77 -18.46 -31.92
CA ALA A 89 -9.37 -17.70 -30.83
C ALA A 89 -9.32 -16.17 -31.07
N LYS A 90 -10.43 -15.48 -30.82
CA LYS A 90 -10.51 -14.01 -30.92
C LYS A 90 -9.81 -13.36 -29.73
N LEU A 91 -9.42 -12.09 -29.88
CA LEU A 91 -8.71 -11.37 -28.80
C LEU A 91 -9.52 -11.34 -27.50
N ASP A 92 -10.83 -11.13 -27.59
CA ASP A 92 -11.70 -11.07 -26.41
C ASP A 92 -11.86 -12.43 -25.71
N GLU A 93 -11.82 -13.54 -26.46
CA GLU A 93 -11.80 -14.89 -25.90
C GLU A 93 -10.49 -15.16 -25.14
N ILE A 94 -9.36 -14.75 -25.72
CA ILE A 94 -8.03 -14.86 -25.07
C ILE A 94 -8.03 -14.05 -23.77
N ARG A 95 -8.57 -12.82 -23.79
CA ARG A 95 -8.70 -11.98 -22.59
C ARG A 95 -9.58 -12.66 -21.54
N ALA A 96 -10.70 -13.25 -21.93
CA ALA A 96 -11.62 -13.93 -21.01
C ALA A 96 -11.01 -15.20 -20.38
N LEU A 97 -10.14 -15.90 -21.11
CA LEU A 97 -9.38 -17.03 -20.57
C LEU A 97 -8.28 -16.57 -19.61
N LEU A 98 -7.46 -15.62 -20.04
CA LEU A 98 -6.34 -15.13 -19.25
C LEU A 98 -6.77 -14.37 -18.00
N SER A 99 -7.93 -13.70 -18.00
CA SER A 99 -8.45 -13.01 -16.81
C SER A 99 -8.72 -13.95 -15.63
N LYS A 100 -8.90 -15.25 -15.90
CA LYS A 100 -9.05 -16.29 -14.87
C LYS A 100 -7.71 -16.79 -14.34
N HIS A 101 -6.61 -16.53 -15.04
CA HIS A 101 -5.28 -16.97 -14.64
C HIS A 101 -4.71 -16.06 -13.54
N ARG A 102 -4.02 -16.64 -12.54
CA ARG A 102 -3.42 -15.90 -11.42
C ARG A 102 -2.48 -14.76 -11.84
N ALA A 103 -1.86 -14.90 -13.02
CA ALA A 103 -1.00 -13.88 -13.63
C ALA A 103 -1.72 -12.55 -13.95
N PHE A 104 -3.02 -12.60 -14.23
CA PHE A 104 -3.83 -11.43 -14.59
C PHE A 104 -4.96 -11.16 -13.59
N GLN A 105 -5.06 -11.97 -12.53
CA GLN A 105 -5.96 -11.68 -11.42
C GLN A 105 -5.35 -10.62 -10.50
N ASN A 106 -6.22 -9.82 -9.91
CA ASN A 106 -5.84 -8.94 -8.80
C ASN A 106 -5.52 -9.80 -7.57
N VAL A 107 -4.28 -10.28 -7.50
CA VAL A 107 -3.81 -10.98 -6.32
C VAL A 107 -3.41 -9.94 -5.29
N LYS A 108 -3.93 -10.09 -4.07
CA LYS A 108 -3.60 -9.22 -2.95
C LYS A 108 -2.18 -9.55 -2.45
N LYS A 109 -1.16 -9.06 -3.18
CA LYS A 109 0.27 -9.30 -2.88
C LYS A 109 0.62 -9.08 -1.40
N LEU A 110 0.00 -8.09 -0.77
CA LEU A 110 0.18 -7.81 0.66
C LEU A 110 -0.33 -8.94 1.56
N GLU A 111 -1.52 -9.49 1.30
CA GLU A 111 -2.09 -10.62 2.06
C GLU A 111 -1.22 -11.88 1.89
N MET A 112 -0.71 -12.12 0.69
CA MET A 112 0.21 -13.23 0.46
C MET A 112 1.52 -13.06 1.19
N LEU A 113 2.09 -11.84 1.14
CA LEU A 113 3.31 -11.53 1.88
C LEU A 113 3.09 -11.71 3.38
N ALA A 114 1.96 -11.21 3.89
CA ALA A 114 1.62 -11.36 5.29
C ALA A 114 1.47 -12.84 5.69
N SER A 115 0.79 -13.64 4.88
CA SER A 115 0.66 -15.09 5.08
C SER A 115 2.03 -15.78 5.10
N LYS A 116 2.92 -15.44 4.16
CA LYS A 116 4.28 -16.00 4.08
C LYS A 116 5.10 -15.74 5.34
N TYR A 117 4.92 -14.60 6.00
CA TYR A 117 5.65 -14.21 7.19
C TYR A 117 4.85 -14.38 8.49
N ASN A 118 3.69 -15.05 8.44
CA ASN A 118 2.77 -15.20 9.58
C ASN A 118 2.41 -13.86 10.26
N VAL A 119 2.22 -12.82 9.43
CA VAL A 119 1.81 -11.48 9.85
C VAL A 119 0.30 -11.37 9.71
N LYS A 120 -0.37 -10.81 10.72
CA LYS A 120 -1.80 -10.54 10.66
C LYS A 120 -2.02 -9.13 10.13
N ILE A 121 -2.82 -8.99 9.08
CA ILE A 121 -3.21 -7.69 8.55
C ILE A 121 -4.51 -7.25 9.22
N ILE A 122 -4.52 -6.02 9.75
CA ILE A 122 -5.73 -5.35 10.21
C ILE A 122 -6.07 -4.27 9.19
N TYR A 123 -7.18 -4.47 8.49
CA TYR A 123 -7.70 -3.50 7.54
C TYR A 123 -8.50 -2.42 8.26
N CYS A 124 -8.03 -1.17 8.18
CA CYS A 124 -8.80 -0.05 8.69
C CYS A 124 -9.86 0.41 7.66
N PRO A 125 -11.06 0.79 8.13
CA PRO A 125 -12.06 1.41 7.27
C PRO A 125 -11.57 2.78 6.77
N LYS A 126 -12.03 3.15 5.56
CA LYS A 126 -11.62 4.41 4.93
C LYS A 126 -12.11 5.60 5.74
N TYR A 127 -11.31 6.66 5.78
CA TYR A 127 -11.63 7.92 6.47
C TYR A 127 -11.71 7.83 8.00
N HIS A 128 -11.25 6.73 8.60
CA HIS A 128 -11.16 6.55 10.05
C HIS A 128 -9.72 6.72 10.56
N ARG A 129 -9.24 7.97 10.59
CA ARG A 129 -7.86 8.31 10.99
C ARG A 129 -7.58 8.04 12.47
N GLU A 130 -8.62 8.06 13.29
CA GLU A 130 -8.60 7.71 14.71
C GLU A 130 -8.23 6.25 14.96
N LEU A 131 -8.47 5.37 13.97
CA LEU A 131 -8.04 3.98 13.98
C LEU A 131 -6.61 3.79 13.45
N ASN A 132 -5.94 4.85 13.01
CA ASN A 132 -4.57 4.79 12.55
C ASN A 132 -3.62 5.39 13.60
N ALA A 133 -3.01 4.53 14.42
CA ALA A 133 -2.14 4.96 15.52
C ALA A 133 -0.98 5.87 15.05
N ILE A 134 -0.52 5.72 13.80
CA ILE A 134 0.57 6.54 13.25
C ILE A 134 0.19 8.01 13.11
N GLU A 135 -1.08 8.32 12.87
CA GLU A 135 -1.58 9.70 12.83
C GLU A 135 -1.38 10.39 14.19
N GLY A 136 -1.65 9.67 15.27
CA GLY A 136 -1.38 10.13 16.62
C GLY A 136 0.12 10.33 16.89
N LEU A 137 0.96 9.46 16.35
CA LEU A 137 2.42 9.58 16.46
C LEU A 137 2.93 10.85 15.75
N TRP A 138 2.48 11.08 14.52
CA TRP A 138 2.81 12.29 13.76
C TRP A 138 2.32 13.55 14.44
N CYS A 139 1.12 13.54 15.03
CA CYS A 139 0.61 14.67 15.80
C CYS A 139 1.50 15.00 17.01
N ASN A 140 1.90 14.00 17.79
CA ASN A 140 2.83 14.19 18.91
C ASN A 140 4.18 14.71 18.42
N GLN A 141 4.68 14.22 17.28
CA GLN A 141 5.99 14.61 16.77
C GLN A 141 5.99 16.05 16.28
N LYS A 142 4.96 16.43 15.51
CA LYS A 142 4.76 17.81 15.07
C LYS A 142 4.66 18.76 16.27
N ALA A 143 3.91 18.39 17.31
CA ALA A 143 3.80 19.21 18.52
C ALA A 143 5.15 19.35 19.27
N PHE A 144 5.90 18.25 19.38
CA PHE A 144 7.22 18.25 20.01
C PHE A 144 8.21 19.15 19.28
N VAL A 145 8.30 19.00 17.95
CA VAL A 145 9.19 19.82 17.11
C VAL A 145 8.76 21.28 17.12
N ARG A 146 7.47 21.56 16.91
CA ARG A 146 6.94 22.93 16.83
C ARG A 146 7.19 23.75 18.09
N SER A 147 7.16 23.12 19.27
CA SER A 147 7.39 23.80 20.55
C SER A 147 8.87 24.03 20.89
N ARG A 148 9.81 23.50 20.10
CA ARG A 148 11.25 23.48 20.41
C ARG A 148 12.16 23.89 19.24
N THR A 149 11.59 24.12 18.06
CA THR A 149 12.33 24.47 16.85
C THR A 149 12.62 25.97 16.79
N ASP A 150 13.80 26.31 16.28
CA ASP A 150 14.21 27.64 15.85
C ASP A 150 14.02 27.83 14.33
N GLN A 151 13.28 26.91 13.69
CA GLN A 151 13.03 26.84 12.25
C GLN A 151 14.27 26.57 11.37
N THR A 152 15.40 26.18 11.95
CA THR A 152 16.55 25.70 11.17
C THR A 152 16.40 24.22 10.81
N PHE A 153 16.87 23.85 9.62
CA PHE A 153 16.80 22.46 9.15
C PHE A 153 17.57 21.50 10.07
N GLU A 154 18.78 21.87 10.48
CA GLU A 154 19.62 21.07 11.37
C GLU A 154 18.94 20.80 12.71
N LYS A 155 18.36 21.83 13.34
CA LYS A 155 17.61 21.68 14.58
C LYS A 155 16.37 20.80 14.39
N MET A 156 15.63 20.95 13.28
CA MET A 156 14.47 20.11 12.99
C MET A 156 14.84 18.63 12.90
N ILE A 157 15.92 18.29 12.20
CA ILE A 157 16.40 16.89 12.10
C ILE A 157 16.76 16.34 13.48
N LYS A 158 17.48 17.12 14.30
CA LYS A 158 17.80 16.74 15.67
C LYS A 158 16.54 16.50 16.52
N LEU A 159 15.56 17.41 16.47
CA LEU A 159 14.31 17.29 17.22
C LEU A 159 13.45 16.10 16.77
N ILE A 160 13.50 15.72 15.49
CA ILE A 160 12.84 14.51 14.98
C ILE A 160 13.45 13.27 15.64
N ALA A 161 14.78 13.19 15.76
CA ALA A 161 15.43 12.10 16.47
C ALA A 161 15.10 12.12 17.97
N ASP A 162 15.25 13.27 18.64
CA ASP A 162 14.97 13.43 20.07
C ASP A 162 13.52 13.07 20.42
N SER A 163 12.56 13.39 19.55
CA SER A 163 11.16 13.03 19.76
C SER A 163 10.93 11.53 19.88
N ARG A 164 11.74 10.69 19.20
CA ARG A 164 11.62 9.23 19.29
C ARG A 164 12.00 8.73 20.69
N ILE A 165 13.09 9.26 21.25
CA ILE A 165 13.53 8.95 22.61
C ILE A 165 12.42 9.35 23.60
N HIS A 166 11.92 10.58 23.46
CA HIS A 166 10.82 11.08 24.30
C HIS A 166 9.57 10.19 24.23
N PHE A 167 9.25 9.63 23.05
CA PHE A 167 8.08 8.76 22.89
C PHE A 167 8.23 7.41 23.58
N VAL A 168 9.44 6.85 23.58
CA VAL A 168 9.76 5.63 24.33
C VAL A 168 9.58 5.88 25.82
N GLU A 169 10.24 6.92 26.35
CA GLU A 169 10.16 7.29 27.78
C GLU A 169 8.73 7.53 28.26
N ARG A 170 7.90 8.16 27.42
CA ARG A 170 6.51 8.50 27.76
C ARG A 170 5.49 7.43 27.38
N ASN A 171 5.94 6.29 26.86
CA ASN A 171 5.11 5.19 26.38
C ASN A 171 4.02 5.66 25.38
N ILE A 172 4.36 6.62 24.51
CA ILE A 172 3.41 7.24 23.59
C ILE A 172 2.83 6.20 22.63
N ALA A 173 3.67 5.36 22.02
CA ALA A 173 3.23 4.32 21.09
C ALA A 173 2.21 3.37 21.76
N LEU A 174 2.49 2.91 22.98
CA LEU A 174 1.59 2.03 23.72
C LEU A 174 0.25 2.70 24.03
N LYS A 175 0.24 3.98 24.42
CA LYS A 175 -0.99 4.76 24.64
C LYS A 175 -1.82 4.88 23.36
N LEU A 176 -1.17 5.09 22.21
CA LEU A 176 -1.83 5.18 20.91
C LEU A 176 -2.46 3.84 20.50
N PHE A 177 -1.76 2.73 20.70
CA PHE A 177 -2.30 1.39 20.44
C PHE A 177 -3.46 1.02 21.38
N ARG A 178 -3.37 1.37 22.67
CA ARG A 178 -4.51 1.20 23.59
C ARG A 178 -5.72 2.01 23.15
N ARG A 179 -5.50 3.24 22.69
CA ARG A 179 -6.58 4.07 22.14
C ARG A 179 -7.22 3.43 20.90
N PHE A 180 -6.43 2.87 19.99
CA PHE A 180 -6.92 2.14 18.82
C PHE A 180 -7.92 1.03 19.23
N TRP A 181 -7.55 0.17 20.18
CA TRP A 181 -8.44 -0.92 20.63
C TRP A 181 -9.71 -0.41 21.31
N ARG A 182 -9.59 0.65 22.14
CA ARG A 182 -10.75 1.30 22.76
C ARG A 182 -11.69 1.92 21.74
N SER A 183 -11.17 2.48 20.65
CA SER A 183 -11.99 2.98 19.55
C SER A 183 -12.75 1.85 18.85
N ILE A 184 -12.11 0.70 18.60
CA ILE A 184 -12.78 -0.48 18.03
C ILE A 184 -13.90 -0.98 18.95
N GLU A 185 -13.65 -1.06 20.25
CA GLU A 185 -14.64 -1.46 21.24
C GLU A 185 -15.81 -0.48 21.32
N ALA A 186 -15.55 0.82 21.27
CA ALA A 186 -16.61 1.83 21.22
C ALA A 186 -17.48 1.66 19.95
N TYR A 187 -16.86 1.40 18.79
CA TYR A 187 -17.61 1.12 17.57
C TYR A 187 -18.43 -0.16 17.66
N SER A 188 -17.91 -1.24 18.26
CA SER A 188 -18.68 -2.47 18.43
C SER A 188 -19.87 -2.30 19.38
N GLN A 189 -19.81 -1.32 20.28
CA GLN A 189 -20.92 -0.90 21.16
C GLN A 189 -21.87 0.12 20.49
N GLY A 190 -21.69 0.43 19.20
CA GLY A 190 -22.58 1.31 18.44
C GLY A 190 -22.30 2.80 18.57
N GLN A 191 -21.15 3.20 19.12
CA GLN A 191 -20.76 4.62 19.18
C GLN A 191 -20.52 5.18 17.78
N THR A 192 -20.89 6.44 17.55
CA THR A 192 -20.65 7.10 16.25
C THR A 192 -19.20 7.59 16.13
N TYR A 193 -18.77 7.90 14.90
CA TYR A 193 -17.46 8.54 14.65
C TYR A 193 -17.28 9.82 15.48
N ALA A 194 -18.32 10.64 15.60
CA ALA A 194 -18.28 11.87 16.38
C ALA A 194 -18.04 11.59 17.87
N ASP A 195 -18.66 10.54 18.41
CA ASP A 195 -18.55 10.16 19.81
C ASP A 195 -17.14 9.64 20.12
N VAL A 196 -16.61 8.75 19.27
CA VAL A 196 -15.25 8.21 19.40
C VAL A 196 -14.20 9.32 19.39
N LEU A 197 -14.34 10.32 18.49
CA LEU A 197 -13.44 11.48 18.47
C LEU A 197 -13.50 12.28 19.77
N LYS A 198 -14.70 12.55 20.29
CA LYS A 198 -14.86 13.31 21.54
C LYS A 198 -14.32 12.54 22.75
N LEU A 199 -14.60 11.24 22.83
CA LEU A 199 -14.22 10.37 23.95
C LEU A 199 -12.71 10.17 24.07
N PHE A 200 -11.99 10.02 22.96
CA PHE A 200 -10.59 9.57 22.98
C PHE A 200 -9.57 10.57 22.44
N PHE A 201 -10.01 11.68 21.85
CA PHE A 201 -9.10 12.69 21.28
C PHE A 201 -9.30 14.04 21.96
N SER A 202 -10.44 14.67 21.74
CA SER A 202 -10.76 15.97 22.34
C SER A 202 -12.21 16.34 22.06
N GLN A 203 -12.84 17.04 23.01
CA GLN A 203 -14.12 17.72 22.79
C GLN A 203 -14.07 18.77 21.67
N PHE A 204 -12.88 19.26 21.32
CA PHE A 204 -12.67 20.23 20.24
C PHE A 204 -12.50 19.57 18.86
N CYS A 205 -12.48 18.23 18.78
CA CYS A 205 -12.42 17.53 17.51
C CYS A 205 -13.72 17.75 16.72
N LYS A 206 -13.57 18.20 15.47
CA LYS A 206 -14.67 18.40 14.54
C LYS A 206 -14.69 17.24 13.53
N THR A 207 -15.89 16.78 13.17
CA THR A 207 -16.09 15.78 12.12
C THR A 207 -15.93 16.35 10.71
N SER A 208 -16.03 17.67 10.57
CA SER A 208 -15.85 18.38 9.30
C SER A 208 -14.39 18.40 8.85
N VAL A 209 -14.13 18.00 7.60
CA VAL A 209 -12.82 18.19 6.96
C VAL A 209 -12.63 19.68 6.68
N GLN A 210 -11.60 20.29 7.26
CA GLN A 210 -11.15 21.61 6.83
C GLN A 210 -10.32 21.45 5.56
N SER A 211 -10.75 22.05 4.45
CA SER A 211 -9.91 22.16 3.26
C SER A 211 -8.67 22.98 3.60
N HIS A 212 -7.51 22.52 3.13
CA HIS A 212 -6.28 23.27 3.29
C HIS A 212 -6.43 24.62 2.58
N ARG A 213 -6.12 25.72 3.29
CA ARG A 213 -5.95 27.03 2.66
C ARG A 213 -4.79 26.94 1.69
N THR A 214 -5.02 27.28 0.42
CA THR A 214 -3.96 27.44 -0.58
C THR A 214 -2.99 28.51 -0.08
N ILE A 215 -1.76 28.10 0.25
CA ILE A 215 -0.68 29.05 0.54
C ILE A 215 -0.15 29.51 -0.82
N THR A 216 -0.63 30.66 -1.30
CA THR A 216 -0.01 31.33 -2.44
C THR A 216 1.30 31.96 -1.95
N ASN A 217 2.43 31.28 -2.16
CA ASN A 217 3.75 31.87 -1.96
C ASN A 217 3.97 32.95 -3.01
N LYS A 218 3.61 34.20 -2.69
CA LYS A 218 3.89 35.39 -3.54
C LYS A 218 5.32 35.93 -3.39
N ASN A 219 6.19 35.27 -2.63
CA ASN A 219 7.53 35.78 -2.29
C ASN A 219 8.68 34.92 -2.86
N ILE A 220 8.45 34.16 -3.93
CA ILE A 220 9.58 33.64 -4.71
C ILE A 220 9.87 34.73 -5.75
N ASN A 221 10.73 35.68 -5.38
CA ASN A 221 11.37 36.54 -6.38
C ASN A 221 12.24 35.63 -7.26
N GLU A 222 11.95 35.69 -8.56
CA GLU A 222 12.69 35.02 -9.63
C GLU A 222 14.18 35.45 -9.60
N PRO A 223 15.13 34.53 -9.81
CA PRO A 223 16.40 34.90 -10.43
C PRO A 223 16.23 35.13 -11.94
#